data_AF-A0A7W7YCB3-F1
#
_entry.id   AF-A0A7W7YCB3-F1
#
_cell.length_a   1.000
_cell.length_b   1.000
_cell.length_c   1.000
_cell.angle_alpha   90.00
_cell.angle_beta   90.00
_cell.angle_gamma   90.00
#
_symmetry.space_group_name_H-M   'P 1'
#
loop_
_entity.id
_entity.type
_entity.pdbx_description
1 polymer ?
#
loop_
_entity_poly.entity_id
_entity_poly.type
_entity_poly.pdbx_seq_one_letter_code
_entity_poly.pdbx_strand_id
1 'polypeptide(L)'
;MKLHLLPPITLLPAPHDKADDEQIIEDWARGLDWVKWLLGSVRARVEVLLVEEPAEWDDFAQNLLREAIGPALKTAWHCARGNDLEGLIGAAAQLSTQLPPEARQRSLQAGAVLLKSTKHARYQGVLGRLREAVDQGRCDSHITTVWAAVGHFFQLSLTNVIAEYLRLEWDMAARDTTAQLPYAGKSSIAGLTSLVMHDPSAAASLRVVDA
;
A
#
# COMPACT_ATOMS: atom_id res chain seq x y z
N MET A 1 2.25 -36.07 -10.76
CA MET A 1 1.45 -35.46 -9.67
C MET A 1 1.12 -34.04 -10.06
N LYS A 2 -0.17 -33.72 -10.23
CA LYS A 2 -0.64 -32.38 -10.62
C LYS A 2 -0.62 -31.48 -9.38
N LEU A 3 0.03 -30.32 -9.50
CA LEU A 3 0.11 -29.29 -8.47
C LEU A 3 -1.29 -28.74 -8.18
N HIS A 4 -1.73 -28.84 -6.92
CA HIS A 4 -2.92 -28.17 -6.43
C HIS A 4 -2.60 -26.68 -6.29
N LEU A 5 -3.13 -25.87 -7.22
CA LEU A 5 -3.21 -24.41 -7.09
C LEU A 5 -4.11 -24.10 -5.89
N LEU A 6 -3.55 -23.48 -4.85
CA LEU A 6 -4.37 -22.90 -3.79
C LEU A 6 -5.05 -21.63 -4.33
N PRO A 7 -6.35 -21.44 -4.09
CA PRO A 7 -7.08 -20.26 -4.56
C PRO A 7 -6.66 -18.99 -3.81
N PRO A 8 -6.69 -17.81 -4.46
CA PRO A 8 -6.45 -16.54 -3.80
C PRO A 8 -7.54 -16.26 -2.76
N ILE A 9 -7.13 -16.01 -1.51
CA ILE A 9 -8.05 -15.55 -0.46
C ILE A 9 -8.45 -14.11 -0.77
N THR A 10 -9.70 -13.94 -1.18
CA THR A 10 -10.35 -12.63 -1.40
C THR A 10 -11.15 -12.30 -0.15
N LEU A 11 -10.81 -11.21 0.54
CA LEU A 11 -11.62 -10.69 1.66
C LEU A 11 -12.78 -9.87 1.07
N LEU A 12 -14.00 -10.42 1.18
CA LEU A 12 -15.23 -9.83 0.66
C LEU A 12 -15.78 -8.76 1.62
N PRO A 13 -16.15 -7.55 1.14
CA PRO A 13 -17.10 -6.69 1.85
C PRO A 13 -18.53 -7.21 1.69
N ALA A 14 -19.44 -6.80 2.60
CA ALA A 14 -20.83 -7.24 2.60
C ALA A 14 -21.56 -6.85 1.28
N PRO A 15 -22.42 -7.73 0.73
CA PRO A 15 -23.02 -7.55 -0.58
C PRO A 15 -23.96 -6.34 -0.60
N HIS A 16 -23.89 -5.56 -1.68
CA HIS A 16 -24.98 -4.68 -2.09
C HIS A 16 -25.96 -5.48 -2.96
N ASP A 17 -27.21 -5.53 -2.52
CA ASP A 17 -28.29 -6.49 -2.85
C ASP A 17 -28.71 -6.71 -4.32
N LYS A 18 -27.98 -6.26 -5.37
CA LYS A 18 -28.52 -6.29 -6.75
C LYS A 18 -27.57 -6.59 -7.92
N ALA A 19 -26.33 -7.01 -7.69
CA ALA A 19 -25.45 -7.42 -8.78
C ALA A 19 -25.17 -8.93 -8.74
N ASP A 20 -25.17 -9.58 -9.91
CA ASP A 20 -24.84 -11.00 -10.07
C ASP A 20 -23.38 -11.24 -9.66
N ASP A 21 -23.10 -12.31 -8.91
CA ASP A 21 -21.79 -12.54 -8.30
C ASP A 21 -20.67 -12.62 -9.36
N GLU A 22 -20.96 -13.17 -10.55
CA GLU A 22 -20.03 -13.17 -11.68
C GLU A 22 -19.74 -11.78 -12.24
N GLN A 23 -20.74 -10.91 -12.31
CA GLN A 23 -20.58 -9.52 -12.75
C GLN A 23 -19.78 -8.71 -11.72
N ILE A 24 -20.01 -8.94 -10.41
CA ILE A 24 -19.23 -8.34 -9.32
C ILE A 24 -17.77 -8.78 -9.42
N ILE A 25 -17.51 -10.06 -9.67
CA ILE A 25 -16.15 -10.63 -9.79
C ILE A 25 -15.44 -10.12 -11.05
N GLU A 26 -16.11 -10.04 -12.20
CA GLU A 26 -15.52 -9.48 -13.42
C GLU A 26 -15.23 -7.98 -13.30
N ASP A 27 -16.16 -7.21 -12.72
CA ASP A 27 -15.96 -5.77 -12.50
C ASP A 27 -14.87 -5.53 -11.44
N TRP A 28 -14.70 -6.43 -10.47
CA TRP A 28 -13.57 -6.44 -9.54
C TRP A 28 -12.24 -6.83 -10.19
N ALA A 29 -12.23 -7.85 -11.06
CA ALA A 29 -11.03 -8.27 -11.76
C ALA A 29 -10.52 -7.16 -12.68
N ARG A 30 -11.43 -6.53 -13.45
CA ARG A 30 -11.14 -5.29 -14.21
C ARG A 30 -10.77 -4.14 -13.28
N GLY A 31 -11.38 -4.09 -12.09
CA GLY A 31 -11.08 -3.17 -11.00
C GLY A 31 -9.74 -3.40 -10.30
N LEU A 32 -8.95 -4.43 -10.63
CA LEU A 32 -7.59 -4.63 -10.12
C LEU A 32 -6.52 -4.59 -11.22
N ASP A 33 -6.92 -4.66 -12.49
CA ASP A 33 -5.98 -4.53 -13.61
C ASP A 33 -5.33 -3.14 -13.66
N TRP A 34 -6.05 -2.09 -13.27
CA TRP A 34 -5.46 -0.75 -13.16
C TRP A 34 -4.43 -0.67 -12.02
N VAL A 35 -4.60 -1.45 -10.93
CA VAL A 35 -3.61 -1.54 -9.83
C VAL A 35 -2.32 -2.13 -10.38
N LYS A 36 -2.42 -3.28 -11.05
CA LYS A 36 -1.27 -3.95 -11.68
C LYS A 36 -0.60 -3.03 -12.70
N TRP A 37 -1.38 -2.30 -13.50
CA TRP A 37 -0.84 -1.34 -14.45
C TRP A 37 -0.11 -0.17 -13.77
N LEU A 38 -0.69 0.45 -12.74
CA LEU A 38 -0.07 1.56 -12.03
C LEU A 38 1.19 1.13 -11.28
N LEU A 39 1.12 0.06 -10.49
CA LEU A 39 2.28 -0.44 -9.73
C LEU A 39 3.31 -1.06 -10.68
N GLY A 40 2.89 -1.67 -11.79
CA GLY A 40 3.78 -2.08 -12.88
C GLY A 40 4.54 -0.90 -13.50
N SER A 41 3.93 0.28 -13.57
CA SER A 41 4.62 1.49 -14.04
C SER A 41 5.76 1.93 -13.12
N VAL A 42 5.61 1.71 -11.81
CA VAL A 42 6.65 1.91 -10.78
C VAL A 42 7.74 0.86 -10.97
N ARG A 43 7.40 -0.43 -11.02
CA ARG A 43 8.37 -1.53 -11.24
C ARG A 43 9.23 -1.34 -12.50
N ALA A 44 8.66 -0.79 -13.55
CA ALA A 44 9.37 -0.54 -14.80
C ALA A 44 10.37 0.63 -14.74
N ARG A 45 10.27 1.52 -13.73
CA ARG A 45 11.05 2.77 -13.63
C ARG A 45 11.85 2.91 -12.35
N VAL A 46 11.61 2.01 -11.41
CA VAL A 46 12.29 1.90 -10.13
C VAL A 46 12.74 0.45 -10.02
N GLU A 47 14.03 0.26 -9.75
CA GLU A 47 14.63 -1.07 -9.67
C GLU A 47 14.24 -1.75 -8.38
N VAL A 48 14.47 -1.05 -7.26
CA VAL A 48 14.22 -1.47 -5.89
C VAL A 48 13.42 -0.41 -5.15
N LEU A 49 12.53 -0.81 -4.24
CA LEU A 49 11.76 0.11 -3.41
C LEU A 49 12.36 0.23 -2.00
N LEU A 50 12.00 -0.66 -1.07
CA LEU A 50 12.59 -0.71 0.27
C LEU A 50 13.30 -2.04 0.55
N VAL A 51 12.86 -3.12 -0.07
CA VAL A 51 13.46 -4.45 0.05
C VAL A 51 14.30 -4.74 -1.19
N GLU A 52 15.60 -4.97 -1.04
CA GLU A 52 16.49 -5.23 -2.18
C GLU A 52 16.45 -6.69 -2.57
N GLU A 53 16.52 -7.58 -1.58
CA GLU A 53 16.55 -9.02 -1.79
C GLU A 53 15.46 -9.74 -0.97
N PRO A 54 14.94 -10.89 -1.45
CA PRO A 54 13.93 -11.65 -0.70
C PRO A 54 14.39 -12.09 0.69
N ALA A 55 15.71 -12.21 0.92
CA ALA A 55 16.28 -12.57 2.22
C ALA A 55 16.07 -11.49 3.29
N GLU A 56 15.86 -10.23 2.89
CA GLU A 56 15.65 -9.09 3.79
C GLU A 56 14.18 -8.93 4.20
N TRP A 57 13.27 -9.72 3.62
CA TRP A 57 11.83 -9.56 3.80
C TRP A 57 11.37 -9.63 5.26
N ASP A 58 11.95 -10.55 6.02
CA ASP A 58 11.62 -10.70 7.44
C ASP A 58 12.13 -9.52 8.29
N ASP A 59 13.29 -8.97 7.96
CA ASP A 59 13.85 -7.80 8.63
C ASP A 59 13.01 -6.54 8.31
N PHE A 60 12.70 -6.34 7.03
CA PHE A 60 11.76 -5.32 6.58
C PHE A 60 10.43 -5.39 7.33
N ALA A 61 9.85 -6.59 7.43
CA ALA A 61 8.57 -6.82 8.12
C ALA A 61 8.62 -6.48 9.62
N GLN A 62 9.73 -6.79 10.29
CA GLN A 62 9.87 -6.59 11.74
C GLN A 62 10.23 -5.16 12.10
N ASN A 63 10.97 -4.48 11.24
CA ASN A 63 11.49 -3.14 11.46
C ASN A 63 10.67 -2.12 10.65
N LEU A 64 11.11 -1.80 9.43
CA LEU A 64 10.58 -0.69 8.63
C LEU A 64 9.06 -0.76 8.41
N LEU A 65 8.50 -1.95 8.16
CA LEU A 65 7.08 -2.11 7.96
C LEU A 65 6.28 -1.76 9.22
N ARG A 66 6.72 -2.25 10.37
CA ARG A 66 6.04 -2.05 11.65
C ARG A 66 6.17 -0.61 12.14
N GLU A 67 7.35 -0.02 12.01
CA GLU A 67 7.69 1.25 12.66
C GLU A 67 7.39 2.48 11.79
N ALA A 68 7.47 2.35 10.47
CA ALA A 68 7.35 3.48 9.55
C ALA A 68 6.26 3.26 8.47
N ILE A 69 6.39 2.22 7.64
CA ILE A 69 5.55 2.07 6.44
C ILE A 69 4.09 1.76 6.77
N GLY A 70 3.84 0.81 7.67
CA GLY A 70 2.50 0.43 8.10
C GLY A 70 1.74 1.62 8.71
N PRO A 71 2.29 2.31 9.72
CA PRO A 71 1.70 3.54 10.25
C PRO A 71 1.46 4.61 9.18
N ALA A 72 2.44 4.86 8.29
CA ALA A 72 2.30 5.86 7.23
C ALA A 72 1.19 5.50 6.22
N LEU A 73 1.07 4.22 5.81
CA LEU A 73 0.00 3.75 4.92
C LEU A 73 -1.38 3.97 5.56
N LYS A 74 -1.55 3.62 6.84
CA LYS A 74 -2.80 3.83 7.57
C LYS A 74 -3.16 5.30 7.66
N THR A 75 -2.25 6.12 8.17
CA THR A 75 -2.48 7.55 8.37
C THR A 75 -2.80 8.22 7.04
N ALA A 76 -2.00 7.96 6.01
CA ALA A 76 -2.22 8.54 4.70
C ALA A 76 -3.57 8.12 4.08
N TRP A 77 -3.97 6.85 4.25
CA TRP A 77 -5.26 6.40 3.72
C TRP A 77 -6.44 7.04 4.46
N HIS A 78 -6.34 7.20 5.78
CA HIS A 78 -7.36 7.90 6.56
C HIS A 78 -7.44 9.39 6.20
N CYS A 79 -6.31 10.07 6.03
CA CYS A 79 -6.27 11.45 5.58
C CYS A 79 -6.85 11.59 4.16
N ALA A 80 -6.49 10.68 3.24
CA ALA A 80 -7.06 10.66 1.90
C ALA A 80 -8.59 10.49 1.94
N ARG A 81 -9.10 9.53 2.72
CA ARG A 81 -10.53 9.30 2.92
C ARG A 81 -11.24 10.50 3.54
N GLY A 82 -10.58 11.20 4.47
CA GLY A 82 -11.07 12.42 5.09
C GLY A 82 -10.96 13.68 4.22
N ASN A 83 -10.42 13.56 3.00
CA ASN A 83 -10.09 14.69 2.14
C ASN A 83 -9.18 15.72 2.86
N ASP A 84 -8.28 15.23 3.71
CA ASP A 84 -7.35 15.99 4.55
C ASP A 84 -5.97 16.05 3.90
N LEU A 85 -5.67 17.18 3.24
CA LEU A 85 -4.38 17.41 2.59
C LEU A 85 -3.26 17.64 3.61
N GLU A 86 -3.53 18.38 4.67
CA GLU A 86 -2.49 18.74 5.66
C GLU A 86 -2.04 17.50 6.43
N GLY A 87 -2.97 16.59 6.74
CA GLY A 87 -2.64 15.28 7.29
C GLY A 87 -1.78 14.42 6.34
N LEU A 88 -2.01 14.48 5.02
CA LEU A 88 -1.15 13.80 4.03
C LEU A 88 0.26 14.40 3.99
N ILE A 89 0.38 15.73 4.04
CA ILE A 89 1.67 16.44 4.10
C ILE A 89 2.42 16.06 5.37
N GLY A 90 1.73 16.07 6.52
CA GLY A 90 2.30 15.65 7.81
C GLY A 90 2.76 14.20 7.79
N ALA A 91 1.97 13.28 7.24
CA ALA A 91 2.34 11.88 7.10
C ALA A 91 3.57 11.68 6.21
N ALA A 92 3.68 12.43 5.10
CA ALA A 92 4.85 12.40 4.23
C ALA A 92 6.10 12.90 4.96
N ALA A 93 6.02 14.05 5.64
CA ALA A 93 7.13 14.62 6.39
C ALA A 93 7.61 13.70 7.53
N GLN A 94 6.67 13.09 8.27
CA GLN A 94 7.01 12.11 9.29
C GLN A 94 7.74 10.92 8.69
N LEU A 95 7.24 10.37 7.59
CA LEU A 95 7.89 9.24 6.91
C LEU A 95 9.30 9.61 6.41
N SER A 96 9.50 10.82 5.90
CA SER A 96 10.83 11.33 5.53
C SER A 96 11.79 11.24 6.71
N THR A 97 11.38 11.56 7.94
CA THR A 97 12.27 11.46 9.12
C THR A 97 12.58 10.04 9.56
N GLN A 98 11.72 9.07 9.24
CA GLN A 98 11.85 7.67 9.67
C GLN A 98 12.64 6.81 8.68
N LEU A 99 12.67 7.19 7.40
CA LEU A 99 13.35 6.40 6.37
C LEU A 99 14.85 6.71 6.29
N PRO A 100 15.70 5.67 6.15
CA PRO A 100 17.09 5.83 5.72
C PRO A 100 17.18 6.63 4.40
N PRO A 101 18.27 7.38 4.15
CA PRO A 101 18.36 8.27 2.99
C PRO A 101 18.09 7.60 1.64
N GLU A 102 18.64 6.41 1.41
CA GLU A 102 18.46 5.67 0.15
C GLU A 102 17.03 5.16 -0.02
N ALA A 103 16.46 4.56 1.04
CA ALA A 103 15.07 4.14 1.10
C ALA A 103 14.10 5.32 0.86
N ARG A 104 14.41 6.48 1.44
CA ARG A 104 13.66 7.72 1.24
C ARG A 104 13.69 8.16 -0.22
N GLN A 105 14.86 8.22 -0.83
CA GLN A 105 15.02 8.61 -2.24
C GLN A 105 14.24 7.67 -3.18
N ARG A 106 14.35 6.35 -2.97
CA ARG A 106 13.59 5.34 -3.73
C ARG A 106 12.09 5.51 -3.56
N SER A 107 11.63 5.74 -2.33
CA SER A 107 10.22 5.99 -2.03
C SER A 107 9.69 7.25 -2.70
N LEU A 108 10.46 8.35 -2.71
CA LEU A 108 10.12 9.60 -3.40
C LEU A 108 10.02 9.41 -4.92
N GLN A 109 11.01 8.72 -5.51
CA GLN A 109 11.03 8.42 -6.94
C GLN A 109 9.80 7.59 -7.35
N ALA A 110 9.47 6.55 -6.58
CA ALA A 110 8.31 5.71 -6.84
C ALA A 110 7.00 6.49 -6.78
N GLY A 111 6.80 7.33 -5.76
CA GLY A 111 5.59 8.14 -5.67
C GLY A 111 5.50 9.23 -6.75
N ALA A 112 6.63 9.81 -7.18
CA ALA A 112 6.66 10.73 -8.33
C ALA A 112 6.23 10.04 -9.64
N VAL A 113 6.68 8.80 -9.88
CA VAL A 113 6.22 7.98 -11.02
C VAL A 113 4.71 7.79 -10.97
N LEU A 114 4.17 7.43 -9.80
CA LEU A 114 2.74 7.18 -9.63
C LEU A 114 1.88 8.45 -9.79
N LEU A 115 2.33 9.59 -9.28
CA LEU A 115 1.65 10.88 -9.47
C LEU A 115 1.60 11.29 -10.95
N LYS A 116 2.67 11.00 -11.70
CA LYS A 116 2.71 11.26 -13.15
C LYS A 116 1.72 10.37 -13.89
N SER A 117 1.65 9.09 -13.56
CA SER A 117 0.73 8.13 -14.19
C SER A 117 -0.76 8.45 -13.96
N THR A 118 -1.08 9.28 -12.96
CA THR A 118 -2.46 9.65 -12.59
C THR A 118 -2.86 11.09 -12.99
N LYS A 119 -1.99 11.84 -13.68
CA LYS A 119 -2.16 13.28 -13.95
C LYS A 119 -3.45 13.66 -14.68
N HIS A 120 -3.97 12.78 -15.55
CA HIS A 120 -5.14 13.06 -16.39
C HIS A 120 -6.45 12.44 -15.90
N ALA A 121 -6.46 11.84 -14.70
CA ALA A 121 -7.69 11.31 -14.14
C ALA A 121 -8.72 12.44 -13.90
N ARG A 122 -10.01 12.18 -14.11
CA ARG A 122 -11.07 13.17 -13.78
C ARG A 122 -11.38 13.10 -12.28
N TYR A 123 -11.83 14.21 -11.70
CA TYR A 123 -12.33 14.30 -10.30
C TYR A 123 -11.34 13.83 -9.22
N GLN A 124 -10.10 14.31 -9.25
CA GLN A 124 -9.02 13.75 -8.44
C GLN A 124 -9.06 14.11 -6.95
N GLY A 125 -10.00 14.95 -6.49
CA GLY A 125 -10.19 15.26 -5.07
C GLY A 125 -8.87 15.57 -4.32
N VAL A 126 -8.62 14.84 -3.23
CA VAL A 126 -7.39 14.96 -2.44
C VAL A 126 -6.10 14.60 -3.22
N LEU A 127 -6.16 13.66 -4.17
CA LEU A 127 -5.01 13.26 -4.99
C LEU A 127 -4.57 14.41 -5.92
N GLY A 128 -5.52 15.17 -6.46
CA GLY A 128 -5.24 16.36 -7.25
C GLY A 128 -4.50 17.42 -6.43
N ARG A 129 -5.02 17.71 -5.24
CA ARG A 129 -4.42 18.68 -4.30
C ARG A 129 -3.06 18.22 -3.76
N LEU A 130 -2.88 16.93 -3.53
CA LEU A 130 -1.58 16.36 -3.17
C LEU A 130 -0.56 16.58 -4.28
N ARG A 131 -0.94 16.37 -5.55
CA ARG A 131 -0.05 16.65 -6.69
C ARG A 131 0.32 18.12 -6.75
N GLU A 132 -0.63 19.03 -6.59
CA GLU A 132 -0.35 20.47 -6.56
C GLU A 132 0.59 20.85 -5.41
N ALA A 133 0.42 20.25 -4.23
CA ALA A 133 1.31 20.46 -3.10
C ALA A 133 2.74 19.96 -3.39
N VAL A 134 2.89 18.81 -4.06
CA VAL A 134 4.19 18.30 -4.52
C VAL A 134 4.81 19.23 -5.58
N ASP A 135 4.03 19.66 -6.58
CA ASP A 135 4.49 20.56 -7.63
C ASP A 135 4.94 21.93 -7.07
N GLN A 136 4.35 22.36 -5.94
CA GLN A 136 4.72 23.57 -5.20
C GLN A 136 5.86 23.37 -4.19
N GLY A 137 6.41 22.16 -4.06
CA GLY A 137 7.46 21.84 -3.08
C GLY A 137 6.99 21.84 -1.62
N ARG A 138 5.69 21.75 -1.36
CA ARG A 138 5.10 21.70 -0.01
C ARG A 138 4.97 20.29 0.54
N CYS A 139 5.10 19.26 -0.30
CA CYS A 139 4.94 17.88 0.09
C CYS A 139 5.97 16.99 -0.61
N ASP A 140 6.52 16.04 0.14
CA ASP A 140 7.31 14.94 -0.39
C ASP A 140 6.42 13.91 -1.07
N SER A 141 6.80 13.43 -2.25
CA SER A 141 6.02 12.47 -3.06
C SER A 141 6.30 11.03 -2.68
N HIS A 142 6.24 10.68 -1.39
CA HIS A 142 6.47 9.30 -0.95
C HIS A 142 5.44 8.35 -1.57
N ILE A 143 5.90 7.18 -2.06
CA ILE A 143 5.00 6.17 -2.64
C ILE A 143 3.89 5.78 -1.66
N THR A 144 4.16 5.74 -0.36
CA THR A 144 3.19 5.40 0.68
C THR A 144 2.01 6.37 0.71
N THR A 145 2.28 7.67 0.68
CA THR A 145 1.24 8.71 0.75
C THR A 145 0.50 8.84 -0.59
N VAL A 146 1.23 8.79 -1.70
CA VAL A 146 0.64 8.81 -3.04
C VAL A 146 -0.22 7.58 -3.28
N TRP A 147 0.27 6.38 -2.95
CA TRP A 147 -0.46 5.14 -3.12
C TRP A 147 -1.72 5.09 -2.26
N ALA A 148 -1.67 5.59 -1.02
CA ALA A 148 -2.86 5.70 -0.19
C ALA A 148 -3.92 6.63 -0.82
N ALA A 149 -3.51 7.79 -1.36
CA ALA A 149 -4.40 8.71 -2.05
C ALA A 149 -4.97 8.12 -3.36
N VAL A 150 -4.16 7.41 -4.13
CA VAL A 150 -4.58 6.67 -5.33
C VAL A 150 -5.55 5.56 -4.97
N GLY A 151 -5.23 4.75 -3.96
CA GLY A 151 -6.08 3.68 -3.46
C GLY A 151 -7.44 4.21 -3.04
N HIS A 152 -7.49 5.33 -2.30
CA HIS A 152 -8.75 5.97 -1.97
C HIS A 152 -9.50 6.49 -3.22
N PHE A 153 -8.80 7.13 -4.17
CA PHE A 153 -9.40 7.64 -5.41
C PHE A 153 -10.10 6.53 -6.22
N PHE A 154 -9.51 5.34 -6.25
CA PHE A 154 -10.10 4.16 -6.89
C PHE A 154 -10.88 3.26 -5.91
N GLN A 155 -11.25 3.77 -4.74
CA GLN A 155 -12.13 3.12 -3.76
C GLN A 155 -11.61 1.78 -3.20
N LEU A 156 -10.28 1.61 -3.15
CA LEU A 156 -9.66 0.49 -2.46
C LEU A 156 -9.83 0.62 -0.94
N SER A 157 -10.14 -0.50 -0.29
CA SER A 157 -10.07 -0.63 1.15
C SER A 157 -8.61 -0.48 1.63
N LEU A 158 -8.43 -0.07 2.89
CA LEU A 158 -7.10 0.02 3.50
C LEU A 158 -6.36 -1.33 3.44
N THR A 159 -7.07 -2.44 3.63
CA THR A 159 -6.52 -3.80 3.50
C THR A 159 -5.92 -4.03 2.12
N ASN A 160 -6.63 -3.65 1.05
CA ASN A 160 -6.12 -3.77 -0.32
C ASN A 160 -4.94 -2.84 -0.56
N VAL A 161 -4.99 -1.60 -0.08
CA VAL A 161 -3.87 -0.65 -0.19
C VAL A 161 -2.59 -1.22 0.43
N ILE A 162 -2.68 -1.81 1.63
CA ILE A 162 -1.52 -2.44 2.28
C ILE A 162 -1.06 -3.69 1.52
N ALA A 163 -1.99 -4.58 1.16
CA ALA A 163 -1.64 -5.83 0.49
C ALA A 163 -0.95 -5.59 -0.87
N GLU A 164 -1.45 -4.64 -1.67
CA GLU A 164 -0.88 -4.32 -2.97
C GLU A 164 0.45 -3.57 -2.85
N TYR A 165 0.64 -2.76 -1.79
CA TYR A 165 1.95 -2.19 -1.49
C TYR A 165 2.98 -3.29 -1.20
N LEU A 166 2.62 -4.26 -0.34
CA LEU A 166 3.51 -5.36 0.02
C LEU A 166 3.80 -6.28 -1.18
N ARG A 167 2.81 -6.49 -2.05
CA ARG A 167 3.04 -7.22 -3.32
C ARG A 167 4.01 -6.49 -4.21
N LEU A 168 3.91 -5.15 -4.33
CA LEU A 168 4.88 -4.35 -5.09
C LEU A 168 6.30 -4.54 -4.54
N GLU A 169 6.50 -4.41 -3.23
CA GLU A 169 7.83 -4.61 -2.61
C GLU A 169 8.39 -5.99 -2.93
N TRP A 170 7.60 -7.05 -2.71
CA TRP A 170 8.03 -8.42 -3.00
C TRP A 170 8.35 -8.63 -4.49
N ASP A 171 7.47 -8.16 -5.38
CA ASP A 171 7.62 -8.29 -6.82
C ASP A 171 8.85 -7.55 -7.37
N MET A 172 9.35 -6.55 -6.64
CA MET A 172 10.58 -5.83 -6.96
C MET A 172 11.80 -6.59 -6.44
N ALA A 173 11.79 -7.00 -5.17
CA ALA A 173 12.88 -7.76 -4.55
C ALA A 173 13.10 -9.13 -5.21
N ALA A 174 12.03 -9.82 -5.60
CA ALA A 174 12.10 -11.14 -6.19
C ALA A 174 12.33 -11.17 -7.71
N ARG A 175 12.46 -10.00 -8.38
CA ARG A 175 12.44 -9.83 -9.85
C ARG A 175 13.35 -10.81 -10.59
N ASP A 176 14.58 -10.97 -10.10
CA ASP A 176 15.63 -11.77 -10.77
C ASP A 176 15.93 -13.08 -10.03
N THR A 177 15.00 -13.52 -9.18
CA THR A 177 15.17 -14.72 -8.35
C THR A 177 14.08 -15.76 -8.63
N THR A 178 14.33 -17.01 -8.26
CA THR A 178 13.28 -18.05 -8.22
C THR A 178 12.50 -18.05 -6.90
N ALA A 179 12.67 -17.01 -6.07
CA ALA A 179 12.02 -16.92 -4.77
C ALA A 179 10.51 -16.82 -4.94
N GLN A 180 9.78 -17.74 -4.32
CA GLN A 180 8.33 -17.73 -4.35
C GLN A 180 7.79 -16.86 -3.22
N LEU A 181 6.70 -16.15 -3.50
CA LEU A 181 5.97 -15.37 -2.51
C LEU A 181 5.63 -16.26 -1.29
N PRO A 182 5.88 -15.80 -0.05
CA PRO A 182 5.40 -16.50 1.13
C PRO A 182 3.86 -16.44 1.15
N TYR A 183 3.21 -17.55 0.78
CA TYR A 183 1.74 -17.65 0.71
C TYR A 183 1.07 -17.80 2.08
N ALA A 184 1.80 -18.24 3.10
CA ALA A 184 1.28 -18.47 4.44
C ALA A 184 2.32 -18.11 5.52
N GLY A 185 1.84 -17.88 6.75
CA GLY A 185 2.69 -17.52 7.89
C GLY A 185 2.72 -16.03 8.19
N LYS A 186 3.42 -15.65 9.27
CA LYS A 186 3.45 -14.27 9.79
C LYS A 186 4.08 -13.27 8.81
N SER A 187 5.03 -13.74 8.00
CA SER A 187 5.69 -12.94 6.96
C SER A 187 5.01 -13.03 5.59
N SER A 188 3.89 -13.74 5.47
CA SER A 188 3.10 -13.69 4.22
C SER A 188 2.48 -12.32 4.02
N ILE A 189 2.14 -11.95 2.77
CA ILE A 189 1.41 -10.71 2.49
C ILE A 189 0.16 -10.58 3.35
N ALA A 190 -0.60 -11.66 3.52
CA ALA A 190 -1.79 -11.68 4.36
C ALA A 190 -1.44 -11.50 5.85
N GLY A 191 -0.41 -12.18 6.33
CA GLY A 191 0.08 -12.07 7.70
C GLY A 191 0.57 -10.66 8.05
N LEU A 192 1.33 -10.04 7.15
CA LEU A 192 1.84 -8.69 7.29
C LEU A 192 0.75 -7.63 7.11
N THR A 193 -0.20 -7.84 6.21
CA THR A 193 -1.38 -6.97 6.09
C THR A 193 -2.18 -6.99 7.39
N SER A 194 -2.40 -8.18 7.97
CA SER A 194 -3.04 -8.32 9.28
C SER A 194 -2.21 -7.63 10.37
N LEU A 195 -0.90 -7.83 10.39
CA LEU A 195 0.00 -7.18 11.35
C LEU A 195 -0.12 -5.66 11.29
N VAL A 196 -0.10 -5.09 10.08
CA VAL A 196 -0.30 -3.66 9.90
C VAL A 196 -1.70 -3.30 10.40
N MET A 197 -2.78 -3.93 9.93
CA MET A 197 -4.15 -3.58 10.32
C MET A 197 -4.40 -3.57 11.84
N HIS A 198 -3.74 -4.46 12.59
CA HIS A 198 -3.87 -4.51 14.05
C HIS A 198 -2.94 -3.48 14.71
N ASP A 199 -3.54 -2.54 15.42
CA ASP A 199 -2.79 -1.55 16.20
C ASP A 199 -2.36 -2.17 17.54
N PRO A 200 -1.06 -2.19 17.91
CA PRO A 200 -0.65 -2.55 19.27
C PRO A 200 -1.26 -1.62 20.34
N SER A 201 -1.71 -0.41 19.98
CA SER A 201 -2.40 0.49 20.91
C SER A 201 -3.76 -0.04 21.38
N ALA A 202 -4.45 -0.87 20.57
CA ALA A 202 -5.72 -1.48 20.93
C ALA A 202 -5.55 -2.53 22.04
N ALA A 203 -4.41 -3.23 22.09
CA ALA A 203 -4.09 -4.18 23.15
C ALA A 203 -3.75 -3.49 24.48
N ALA A 204 -3.17 -2.28 24.43
CA ALA A 204 -2.91 -1.47 25.63
C ALA A 204 -4.18 -0.80 26.22
N SER A 205 -5.24 -0.68 25.41
CA SER A 205 -6.51 -0.04 25.78
C SER A 205 -7.48 -0.97 26.51
N LEU A 206 -7.29 -2.29 26.40
CA LEU A 206 -8.05 -3.30 27.15
C LEU A 206 -7.34 -3.63 28.46
N ARG A 207 -7.32 -2.69 29.39
CA ARG A 207 -7.19 -3.03 30.80
C ARG A 207 -8.59 -3.39 31.30
N VAL A 208 -8.82 -4.68 31.54
CA VAL A 208 -9.93 -5.15 32.37
C VAL A 208 -9.77 -4.42 33.70
N VAL A 209 -10.73 -3.54 34.01
CA VAL A 209 -10.86 -3.00 35.36
C VAL A 209 -11.46 -4.14 36.17
N ASP A 210 -10.61 -4.87 36.90
CA ASP A 210 -11.08 -5.81 37.91
C ASP A 210 -11.87 -5.02 38.95
N ALA A 211 -13.15 -5.40 39.12
CA ALA A 211 -14.05 -4.89 40.15
C ALA A 211 -13.93 -5.75 41.43
#